data_AF-A0A0R2CRG5-F1
#
_entry.id   AF-A0A0R2CRG5-F1
#
_cell.length_a   1.000
_cell.length_b   1.000
_cell.length_c   1.000
_cell.angle_alpha   90.00
_cell.angle_beta   90.00
_cell.angle_gamma   90.00
#
_symmetry.space_group_name_H-M   'P 1'
#
loop_
_entity.id
_entity.type
_entity.pdbx_description
1 polymer ?
#
loop_
_entity_poly.entity_id
_entity_poly.type
_entity_poly.pdbx_seq_one_letter_code
_entity_poly.pdbx_strand_id
1 'polypeptide(L)' 'MLALLVLVFPIALAGCGSSKSASNSSSDKLAKQKTLVVATSGTLYPTSFHGDDKKLTGFDVEVAKAVAKGLHKKI' A
#
# COMPACT_ATOMS: atom_id res chain seq x y z
N MET A 1 -36.17 32.75 23.22
CA MET A 1 -35.54 31.44 23.55
C MET A 1 -35.48 30.52 22.33
N LEU A 2 -34.93 30.97 21.20
CA LEU A 2 -34.75 30.12 20.00
C LEU A 2 -33.41 30.38 19.28
N ALA A 3 -32.71 31.47 19.64
CA ALA A 3 -31.39 31.81 19.09
C ALA A 3 -30.22 31.15 19.83
N LEU A 4 -30.44 30.58 21.03
CA LEU A 4 -29.37 30.00 21.86
C LEU A 4 -29.09 28.51 21.53
N LEU A 5 -30.00 27.84 20.82
CA LEU A 5 -29.89 26.41 20.53
C LEU A 5 -29.06 26.11 19.27
N VAL A 6 -28.83 27.10 18.40
CA VAL A 6 -28.18 26.92 17.09
C VAL A 6 -26.64 26.96 17.18
N LEU A 7 -26.08 27.46 18.28
CA LEU A 7 -24.62 27.66 18.42
C LEU A 7 -23.84 26.42 18.89
N VAL A 8 -24.53 25.34 19.30
CA VAL A 8 -23.89 24.14 19.89
C VAL A 8 -23.66 23.03 18.85
N PHE A 9 -24.28 23.11 17.68
CA PHE A 9 -24.17 22.10 16.63
C PHE A 9 -22.79 21.96 15.95
N PRO A 10 -21.93 23.00 15.82
CA PRO A 10 -20.64 22.82 15.14
C PRO A 10 -19.58 22.12 16.00
N ILE A 11 -19.78 22.01 17.32
CA ILE A 11 -18.80 21.41 18.25
C ILE A 11 -18.84 19.87 18.17
N ALA A 12 -19.96 19.29 17.74
CA ALA A 12 -20.10 17.84 17.55
C ALA A 12 -19.29 17.31 16.35
N LEU A 13 -18.88 18.17 15.41
CA LEU A 13 -18.16 17.77 14.20
C LEU A 13 -16.62 17.78 14.37
N ALA A 14 -16.10 18.39 15.45
CA ALA A 14 -14.67 18.34 15.78
C ALA A 14 -14.22 16.96 16.33
N GLY A 15 -15.17 16.07 16.63
CA GLY A 15 -14.91 14.75 17.24
C GLY A 15 -14.45 13.64 16.29
N CYS A 16 -14.60 13.79 14.96
CA CYS A 16 -14.12 12.79 14.00
C CYS A 16 -12.64 13.01 13.59
N GLY A 17 -11.97 13.99 14.18
CA GLY A 17 -10.60 14.39 13.83
C GLY A 17 -9.50 13.89 14.77
N SER A 18 -9.82 13.14 15.83
CA SER A 18 -8.80 12.68 16.78
C SER A 18 -8.93 11.21 17.15
N SER A 19 -8.32 10.38 16.33
CA SER A 19 -7.47 9.28 16.79
C SER A 19 -6.58 8.86 15.62
N LYS A 20 -5.63 9.74 15.28
CA LYS A 20 -4.40 9.27 14.62
C LYS A 20 -3.60 8.51 15.67
N SER A 21 -4.09 7.32 16.01
CA SER A 21 -3.25 6.27 16.55
C SER A 21 -2.13 6.13 15.55
N ALA A 22 -0.92 6.55 15.93
CA ALA A 22 0.30 6.31 15.18
C ALA A 22 0.62 4.80 15.25
N SER A 23 -0.31 3.98 14.78
CA SER A 23 0.00 2.66 14.30
C SER A 23 0.91 2.91 13.11
N ASN A 24 2.18 2.55 13.25
CA ASN A 24 3.11 2.43 12.14
C ASN A 24 2.57 1.34 11.20
N SER A 25 1.52 1.67 10.46
CA SER A 25 0.82 0.77 9.57
C SER A 25 1.82 0.27 8.52
N SER A 26 1.71 -0.99 8.12
CA SER A 26 2.56 -1.53 7.04
C SER A 26 2.46 -0.68 5.77
N SER A 27 1.32 -0.03 5.56
CA SER A 27 1.09 0.95 4.50
C SER A 27 2.01 2.17 4.61
N ASP A 28 2.17 2.75 5.81
CA ASP A 28 3.09 3.88 6.02
C ASP A 28 4.56 3.49 5.80
N LYS A 29 4.94 2.26 6.18
CA LYS A 29 6.29 1.75 5.91
C LYS A 29 6.51 1.56 4.41
N LEU A 30 5.55 0.95 3.71
CA LEU A 30 5.62 0.71 2.27
C LEU A 30 5.60 2.01 1.46
N ALA A 31 4.84 3.01 1.89
CA ALA A 31 4.81 4.33 1.27
C ALA A 31 6.21 4.98 1.27
N LYS A 32 6.97 4.82 2.36
CA LYS A 32 8.33 5.37 2.53
C LYS A 32 9.41 4.56 1.79
N GLN A 33 9.20 3.27 1.57
CA GLN A 33 10.14 2.40 0.85
C GLN A 33 10.14 2.75 -0.65
N LYS A 34 11.30 2.86 -1.29
CA LYS A 34 11.39 3.07 -2.75
C LYS A 34 11.37 1.76 -3.55
N THR A 35 11.63 0.64 -2.88
CA THR A 35 11.75 -0.69 -3.48
C THR A 35 10.72 -1.63 -2.83
N LEU A 36 9.97 -2.35 -3.66
CA LEU A 36 9.12 -3.45 -3.28
C LEU A 36 9.95 -4.74 -3.36
N VAL A 37 10.15 -5.41 -2.22
CA VAL A 37 10.86 -6.69 -2.17
C VAL A 37 9.84 -7.82 -2.18
N VAL A 38 9.96 -8.75 -3.14
CA VAL A 38 9.06 -9.90 -3.29
C VAL A 38 9.89 -11.18 -3.27
N ALA A 39 9.55 -12.10 -2.37
CA ALA A 39 10.15 -13.43 -2.33
C ALA A 39 9.34 -14.40 -3.20
N THR A 40 10.02 -15.20 -4.01
CA THR A 40 9.43 -16.23 -4.86
C THR A 40 10.42 -17.38 -5.08
N SER A 41 9.96 -18.56 -5.50
CA SER A 41 10.80 -19.77 -5.65
C SER A 41 11.87 -19.63 -6.75
N GLY A 42 11.56 -18.95 -7.86
CA GLY A 42 12.48 -18.78 -8.98
C GLY A 42 12.82 -20.04 -9.79
N THR A 43 12.14 -21.16 -9.52
CA THR A 43 12.39 -22.48 -10.14
C THR A 43 11.13 -23.15 -10.68
N LEU A 44 9.97 -22.50 -10.58
CA LEU A 44 8.66 -23.07 -10.91
C LEU A 44 8.16 -22.50 -12.24
N TYR A 45 8.32 -23.26 -13.33
CA TYR A 45 7.70 -22.91 -14.61
C TYR A 45 6.19 -23.22 -14.57
N PRO A 46 5.29 -22.33 -15.03
CA PRO A 46 5.53 -21.02 -15.67
C PRO A 46 5.36 -19.81 -14.71
N THR A 47 5.21 -20.02 -13.40
CA THR A 47 4.81 -18.96 -12.47
C THR A 47 5.97 -18.08 -12.02
N SER A 48 7.12 -18.68 -11.69
CA SER A 48 8.32 -17.97 -11.27
C SER A 48 9.55 -18.84 -11.53
N PHE A 49 10.27 -18.57 -12.62
CA PHE A 49 11.43 -19.32 -13.06
C PHE A 49 12.49 -18.41 -13.69
N HIS A 50 13.70 -18.92 -13.91
CA HIS A 50 14.72 -18.21 -14.68
C HIS A 50 14.60 -18.57 -16.15
N GLY A 51 14.42 -17.57 -17.02
CA GLY A 51 14.34 -17.76 -18.47
C GLY A 51 15.70 -18.01 -19.12
N ASP A 52 15.71 -18.13 -20.44
CA ASP A 52 16.93 -18.38 -21.23
C ASP A 52 17.98 -17.27 -21.06
N ASP A 53 17.54 -16.04 -20.82
CA ASP A 53 18.38 -14.88 -20.51
C ASP A 53 18.89 -14.87 -19.05
N LYS A 54 18.63 -15.96 -18.31
CA LYS A 54 18.92 -16.14 -16.88
C LYS A 54 18.25 -15.10 -15.98
N LYS A 55 17.21 -14.40 -16.44
CA LYS A 55 16.44 -13.48 -15.60
C LYS A 55 15.22 -14.15 -15.01
N LEU A 56 14.86 -13.73 -13.81
CA LEU A 56 13.64 -14.15 -13.14
C LEU A 56 12.41 -13.62 -13.91
N THR A 57 11.53 -14.54 -14.30
CA THR A 57 10.33 -14.31 -15.11
C THR A 57 9.22 -15.29 -14.72
N GLY A 58 8.07 -15.21 -15.38
CA GLY A 58 6.89 -16.03 -15.12
C GLY A 58 5.69 -15.20 -14.68
N PHE A 59 4.53 -15.86 -14.62
CA PHE A 59 3.25 -15.17 -14.34
C PHE A 59 3.29 -14.31 -13.06
N ASP A 60 3.71 -14.89 -11.94
CA ASP A 60 3.74 -14.20 -10.64
C ASP A 60 4.74 -13.03 -10.66
N VAL A 61 5.85 -13.21 -11.37
CA VAL A 61 6.90 -12.19 -11.51
C VAL A 61 6.40 -11.00 -12.33
N GLU A 62 5.69 -11.25 -13.43
CA GLU A 62 5.12 -10.19 -14.27
C GLU A 62 3.96 -9.45 -13.57
N VAL A 63 3.13 -10.17 -12.81
CA VAL A 63 2.11 -9.55 -11.96
C VAL A 63 2.76 -8.67 -10.90
N ALA A 64 3.81 -9.14 -10.21
CA ALA A 64 4.51 -8.35 -9.21
C ALA A 64 5.16 -7.07 -9.81
N LYS A 65 5.72 -7.17 -11.02
CA LYS A 65 6.23 -6.01 -11.78
C LYS A 65 5.13 -5.00 -12.11
N ALA A 66 3.96 -5.47 -12.53
CA ALA A 66 2.82 -4.59 -12.82
C ALA A 66 2.32 -3.87 -11.56
N VAL A 67 2.25 -4.57 -10.43
CA VAL A 67 1.90 -3.97 -9.12
C VAL A 67 2.94 -2.93 -8.70
N ALA A 68 4.24 -3.24 -8.80
CA ALA A 68 5.30 -2.30 -8.47
C ALA A 68 5.24 -1.02 -9.33
N LYS A 69 4.95 -1.17 -10.63
CA LYS A 69 4.73 -0.04 -11.55
C LYS A 69 3.53 0.80 -11.11
N GLY A 70 2.41 0.18 -10.73
CA GLY A 70 1.23 0.88 -10.21
C GLY A 70 1.49 1.62 -8.89
N LEU A 71 2.41 1.12 -8.08
CA LEU A 71 2.83 1.75 -6.82
C LEU A 71 4.00 2.75 -6.98
N HIS A 72 4.49 2.95 -8.21
CA HIS A 72 5.69 3.74 -8.50
C HIS A 72 6.92 3.32 -7.68
N LYS A 73 7.11 2.01 -7.50
CA LYS A 73 8.24 1.42 -6.78
C LYS A 73 9.16 0.69 -7.74
N LYS A 74 10.45 0.64 -7.38
CA LYS A 74 11.37 -0.35 -7.95
C LYS A 74 11.01 -1.73 -7.42
N ILE A 75 11.22 -2.78 -8.19
CA ILE A 75 11.10 -4.18 -7.77
C ILE A 75 12.36 -4.94 -8.17
#